data_AF-A0A852WHB1-F1
#
_entry.id   AF-A0A852WHB1-F1
#
_cell.length_a   1.000
_cell.length_b   1.000
_cell.length_c   1.000
_cell.angle_alpha   90.00
_cell.angle_beta   90.00
_cell.angle_gamma   90.00
#
_symmetry.space_group_name_H-M   'P 1'
#
loop_
_entity.id
_entity.type
_entity.pdbx_description
1 polymer ?
#
loop_
_entity_poly.entity_id
_entity_poly.type
_entity_poly.pdbx_seq_one_letter_code
_entity_poly.pdbx_strand_id
1 'polypeptide(L)'
;MDPLDNLGKTAEDVTEFLVALTISEADLPHIVICRSADTDVLTFSGPYSNGLLAVLAADREQRLEGAPAGDPSMTFTVAPLYPALDIRA
;
A
#
# COMPACT_ATOMS: atom_id res chain seq x y z
N MET A 1 -37.78 17.70 8.25
CA MET A 1 -36.42 17.16 8.05
C MET A 1 -36.59 15.68 7.90
N ASP A 2 -36.48 15.17 6.68
CA ASP A 2 -36.79 13.78 6.36
C ASP A 2 -35.64 12.90 6.85
N PRO A 3 -35.87 11.83 7.65
CA PRO A 3 -34.80 10.94 8.10
C PRO A 3 -34.01 10.29 6.95
N LEU A 4 -34.56 10.26 5.73
CA LEU A 4 -33.86 9.83 4.53
C LEU A 4 -32.82 10.84 4.02
N ASP A 5 -32.97 12.13 4.32
CA ASP A 5 -31.96 13.17 3.98
C ASP A 5 -30.67 13.00 4.80
N ASN A 6 -30.75 12.40 5.99
CA ASN A 6 -29.59 12.15 6.85
C ASN A 6 -28.78 10.91 6.42
N LEU A 7 -29.42 9.92 5.77
CA LEU A 7 -28.72 8.70 5.36
C LEU A 7 -27.77 8.97 4.18
N GLY A 8 -28.17 9.82 3.23
CA GLY A 8 -27.32 10.25 2.11
C GLY A 8 -26.08 11.02 2.57
N LYS A 9 -26.24 11.91 3.57
CA LYS A 9 -25.12 12.65 4.19
C LYS A 9 -24.11 11.72 4.84
N THR A 10 -24.56 10.72 5.59
CA THR A 10 -23.63 9.80 6.27
C THR A 10 -22.77 8.97 5.29
N ALA A 11 -23.32 8.58 4.13
CA ALA A 11 -22.56 7.83 3.13
C ALA A 11 -21.53 8.73 2.42
N GLU A 12 -21.89 9.98 2.14
CA GLU A 12 -20.99 10.98 1.57
C GLU A 12 -19.84 11.31 2.54
N ASP A 13 -20.15 11.56 3.81
CA ASP A 13 -19.15 11.85 4.85
C ASP A 13 -18.16 10.70 5.06
N VAL A 14 -18.65 9.45 5.07
CA VAL A 14 -17.79 8.26 5.17
C VAL A 14 -16.90 8.13 3.94
N THR A 15 -17.43 8.41 2.75
CA THR A 15 -16.66 8.35 1.51
C THR A 15 -15.55 9.40 1.52
N GLU A 16 -15.85 10.64 1.89
CA GLU A 16 -14.86 11.72 1.99
C GLU A 16 -13.76 11.37 3.00
N PHE A 17 -14.14 10.83 4.16
CA PHE A 17 -13.19 10.37 5.16
C PHE A 17 -12.27 9.26 4.64
N LEU A 18 -12.81 8.24 3.97
CA LEU A 18 -12.02 7.14 3.41
C LEU A 18 -11.08 7.61 2.30
N VAL A 19 -11.53 8.56 1.48
CA VAL A 19 -10.68 9.18 0.44
C VAL A 19 -9.54 9.96 1.09
N ALA A 20 -9.84 10.81 2.08
CA ALA A 20 -8.82 11.57 2.80
C ALA A 20 -7.80 10.65 3.49
N LEU A 21 -8.26 9.56 4.11
CA LEU A 21 -7.40 8.55 4.71
C LEU A 21 -6.49 7.88 3.65
N THR A 22 -7.05 7.48 2.51
CA THR A 22 -6.30 6.83 1.43
C THR A 22 -5.22 7.76 0.86
N ILE A 23 -5.54 9.04 0.67
CA ILE A 23 -4.58 10.05 0.22
C ILE A 23 -3.46 10.21 1.26
N SER A 24 -3.85 10.36 2.53
CA SER A 24 -2.90 10.46 3.64
C SER A 24 -1.99 9.24 3.73
N GLU A 25 -2.53 8.03 3.55
CA GLU A 25 -1.74 6.80 3.53
C GLU A 25 -0.78 6.77 2.35
N ALA A 26 -1.21 7.17 1.15
CA ALA A 26 -0.38 7.19 -0.05
C ALA A 26 0.87 8.08 0.08
N ASP A 27 0.81 9.12 0.90
CA ASP A 27 1.92 10.03 1.19
C ASP A 27 2.86 9.54 2.29
N LEU A 28 2.50 8.48 3.04
CA LEU A 28 3.40 7.88 4.03
C LEU A 28 4.58 7.18 3.34
N PRO A 29 5.72 7.00 4.03
CA PRO A 29 6.77 6.12 3.53
C PRO A 29 6.23 4.69 3.31
N HIS A 30 6.65 4.04 2.24
CA HIS A 30 6.21 2.68 1.91
C HIS A 30 7.40 1.72 1.74
N ILE A 31 7.14 0.44 1.92
CA ILE A 31 8.08 -0.65 1.60
C ILE A 31 7.51 -1.52 0.49
N VAL A 32 8.42 -2.14 -0.27
CA VAL A 32 8.07 -3.24 -1.17
C VAL A 32 8.48 -4.55 -0.49
N ILE A 33 7.54 -5.47 -0.43
CA ILE A 33 7.71 -6.82 0.12
C ILE A 33 7.68 -7.77 -1.06
N CYS A 34 8.76 -8.52 -1.28
CA CYS A 34 8.80 -9.59 -2.26
C CYS A 34 8.75 -10.94 -1.54
N ARG A 35 7.89 -11.84 -2.02
CA ARG A 35 7.80 -13.23 -1.58
C ARG A 35 8.06 -14.15 -2.77
N SER A 36 9.05 -15.03 -2.65
CA SER A 36 9.24 -16.17 -3.56
C SER A 36 8.38 -17.34 -3.08
N ALA A 37 7.50 -17.86 -3.95
CA ALA A 37 6.67 -19.00 -3.59
C ALA A 37 7.46 -20.31 -3.47
N ASP A 38 8.58 -20.43 -4.19
CA ASP A 38 9.40 -21.65 -4.22
C ASP A 38 10.26 -21.82 -2.98
N THR A 39 10.74 -20.72 -2.40
CA THR A 39 11.66 -20.73 -1.25
C THR A 39 11.03 -20.26 0.06
N ASP A 40 9.81 -19.70 0.00
CA ASP A 40 9.13 -18.99 1.09
C ASP A 40 9.99 -17.86 1.71
N VAL A 41 10.98 -17.36 0.97
CA VAL A 41 11.83 -16.26 1.40
C VAL A 41 11.08 -14.94 1.18
N LEU A 42 11.12 -14.10 2.22
CA LEU A 42 10.66 -12.72 2.18
C LEU A 42 11.86 -11.77 2.08
N THR A 43 11.80 -10.86 1.14
CA THR A 43 12.77 -9.76 1.00
C THR A 43 12.05 -8.42 1.00
N PHE A 44 12.77 -7.38 1.40
CA PHE A 44 12.24 -6.04 1.61
C PHE A 44 13.12 -5.01 0.93
N SER A 45 12.51 -4.03 0.25
CA SER A 45 13.21 -2.85 -0.25
C SER A 45 12.52 -1.55 0.19
N GLY A 46 13.31 -0.48 0.31
CA GLY A 46 12.86 0.82 0.82
C GLY A 46 13.50 1.20 2.17
N PRO A 47 12.90 2.14 2.92
CA PRO A 47 11.61 2.78 2.63
C PRO A 47 11.67 3.77 1.46
N TYR A 48 10.63 3.77 0.64
CA TYR A 48 10.35 4.79 -0.37
C TYR A 48 9.58 5.94 0.29
N SER A 49 9.76 7.16 -0.18
CA SER A 49 9.18 8.33 0.47
C SER A 49 7.65 8.44 0.36
N ASN A 50 7.04 7.74 -0.60
CA ASN A 50 5.58 7.66 -0.78
C ASN A 50 5.19 6.35 -1.50
N GLY A 51 3.88 6.07 -1.54
CA GLY A 51 3.33 4.85 -2.14
C GLY A 51 3.52 4.78 -3.65
N LEU A 52 3.47 5.90 -4.35
CA LEU A 52 3.69 5.94 -5.80
C LEU A 52 5.11 5.46 -6.17
N LEU A 53 6.13 5.94 -5.47
CA LEU A 53 7.51 5.51 -5.70
C LEU A 53 7.71 4.03 -5.37
N ALA A 54 7.08 3.51 -4.31
CA ALA A 54 7.12 2.09 -3.99
C ALA A 54 6.44 1.22 -5.07
N VAL A 55 5.29 1.67 -5.61
CA VAL A 55 4.60 0.97 -6.70
C VAL A 55 5.45 0.96 -7.98
N LEU A 56 6.06 2.09 -8.33
CA LEU A 56 6.96 2.16 -9.49
C LEU A 56 8.18 1.24 -9.32
N ALA A 57 8.72 1.14 -8.11
CA ALA A 57 9.80 0.20 -7.81
C ALA A 57 9.33 -1.26 -7.94
N ALA A 58 8.17 -1.60 -7.36
CA ALA A 58 7.61 -2.94 -7.45
C ALA A 58 7.31 -3.37 -8.90
N ASP A 59 6.70 -2.51 -9.71
CA ASP A 59 6.43 -2.77 -11.13
C ASP A 59 7.74 -2.96 -11.92
N ARG A 60 8.78 -2.18 -11.61
CA ARG A 60 10.10 -2.36 -12.23
C ARG A 60 10.69 -3.74 -11.91
N GLU A 61 10.71 -4.14 -10.63
CA GLU A 61 11.24 -5.43 -10.21
C GLU A 61 10.42 -6.59 -10.83
N GLN A 62 9.09 -6.49 -10.81
CA GLN A 62 8.21 -7.49 -11.40
C GLN A 62 8.48 -7.70 -12.91
N ARG A 63 8.77 -6.62 -13.65
CA ARG A 63 9.11 -6.73 -15.07
C ARG A 63 10.48 -7.35 -15.32
N LEU A 64 11.43 -7.14 -14.42
CA LEU A 64 12.76 -7.76 -14.50
C LEU A 64 12.66 -9.26 -14.20
N GLU A 65 11.86 -9.65 -13.21
CA GLU A 65 11.61 -11.07 -12.90
C GLU A 65 10.68 -11.77 -13.91
N GLY A 66 9.80 -11.04 -14.59
CA GLY A 66 8.99 -11.59 -15.69
C GLY A 66 9.74 -11.82 -17.00
N ALA A 67 11.02 -11.42 -17.08
CA ALA A 67 11.87 -11.66 -18.25
C ALA A 67 12.22 -13.16 -18.39
N PRO A 68 12.73 -13.63 -19.54
CA PRO A 68 12.97 -15.07 -19.79
C PRO A 68 13.91 -15.77 -18.80
N ALA A 69 14.58 -15.02 -17.93
CA ALA A 69 15.54 -15.50 -16.94
C ALA A 69 15.09 -15.26 -15.48
N GLY A 70 13.94 -14.64 -15.24
CA GLY A 70 13.46 -14.35 -13.89
C GLY A 70 12.44 -15.35 -13.38
N ASP A 71 12.10 -15.22 -12.10
CA ASP A 71 11.25 -16.16 -11.38
C ASP A 71 9.77 -15.71 -11.38
N PRO A 72 8.86 -16.39 -12.12
CA PRO A 72 7.44 -16.05 -12.14
C PRO A 72 6.72 -16.37 -10.83
N SER A 73 7.37 -17.07 -9.89
CA SER A 73 6.84 -17.40 -8.56
C SER A 73 6.95 -16.23 -7.57
N MET A 74 7.61 -15.14 -7.96
CA MET A 74 7.75 -13.95 -7.12
C MET A 74 6.50 -13.08 -7.11
N THR A 75 6.09 -12.66 -5.93
CA THR A 75 4.98 -11.71 -5.71
C THR A 75 5.49 -10.47 -5.00
N PHE A 76 5.10 -9.30 -5.50
CA PHE A 76 5.50 -8.01 -4.95
C PHE A 76 4.27 -7.31 -4.35
N THR A 77 4.38 -6.89 -3.09
CA THR A 77 3.33 -6.16 -2.36
C THR A 77 3.89 -4.85 -1.84
N VAL A 78 3.10 -3.78 -1.91
CA VAL A 78 3.45 -2.46 -1.37
C VAL A 78 2.67 -2.20 -0.10
N ALA A 79 3.34 -1.73 0.96
CA ALA A 79 2.69 -1.46 2.24
C ALA A 79 3.19 -0.13 2.87
N PRO A 80 2.29 0.68 3.45
CA PRO A 80 2.68 1.89 4.17
C PRO A 80 3.38 1.56 5.48
N LEU A 81 4.35 2.40 5.86
CA LEU A 81 4.99 2.41 7.16
C LEU A 81 4.29 3.42 8.05
N TYR A 82 3.51 2.92 8.99
CA TYR A 82 2.91 3.76 10.02
C TYR A 82 3.97 4.23 11.02
N PRO A 83 3.86 5.47 11.52
CA PRO A 83 4.71 5.92 12.60
C PRO A 83 4.54 5.01 13.82
N ALA A 84 5.62 4.83 14.58
CA ALA A 84 5.54 4.09 15.83
C ALA A 84 4.50 4.76 16.74
N LEU A 85 3.58 3.95 17.29
CA LEU A 85 2.72 4.41 18.36
C LEU A 85 3.64 4.77 19.54
N ASP A 86 3.63 6.04 19.95
CA ASP A 86 4.30 6.43 21.19
C ASP A 86 3.42 5.99 22.36
N ILE A 87 3.70 4.80 22.89
CA ILE A 87 2.93 4.18 23.99
C ILE A 87 3.37 4.73 25.36
N ARG A 88 4.15 5.82 25.40
CA ARG A 88 4.57 6.46 26.65
C ARG A 88 3.53 7.50 27.07
N ALA A 89 2.51 7.03 27.79
CA ALA A 89 1.62 7.85 28.62
C ALA A 89 2.22 8.04 30.03
#